data_AF-A0A955MMJ4-F1
#
_entry.id   AF-A0A955MMJ4-F1
#
_cell.length_a   1.000
_cell.length_b   1.000
_cell.length_c   1.000
_cell.angle_alpha   90.00
_cell.angle_beta   90.00
_cell.angle_gamma   90.00
#
_symmetry.space_group_name_H-M   'P 1'
#
loop_
_entity.id
_entity.type
_entity.pdbx_description
1 polymer ?
#
loop_
_entity_poly.entity_id
_entity_poly.type
_entity_poly.pdbx_seq_one_letter_code
_entity_poly.pdbx_strand_id
1 'polypeptide(L)'
;SSEFLFHDFVAEDLKRANLIRLGRESVAKYRCFECHHWEGLGMKNRMPELDRDAPDFEGIGSRYRHDWLIQKILSPHSTAMDREMPTLLHPDIRKEATEEARFIASYLGTMVDAEPSEAVLDSTSALDGKSLFAEQNCNACHLAPNEEPEEDDDRYPLAGLSQKWKRPALVNFLQKPDRHYAWIRMPDFDLTSSEARSLTAYLMPSEEQDEAPTPKPDEIERGRELFEENHCLQCHALSRWETAPPPSLDWTVSDLGCLDASPELESQAPNFHLTPEEREGLLLFLHESLDSLNQFVPAEFAQRQMEQLRCASCHEGKVEKVEEVGWESFVSLGAMLNEKKTTAQEAEEDFEDFEDFEEDLSDFPVEATISEHQVLPTLVWAGEKLRADWMEELLNGSLDRKTRDLMPTRMPAFRSIAVPMTRGLSQSHGLPEASPRLSEPDPSLAEIGKELVLDPPGLNCIACHPIGDRPAASGNQGSSINLEFAPHRLRRPFFELLLRNPQRFQSGSPMPQFIYENGQSAAQSFFEGDGRKQIEAIWNYLISIED
;
A
#
# COMPACT_ATOMS: atom_id res chain seq x y z
N SER A 1 -23.82 -17.22 -31.49
CA SER A 1 -23.09 -18.01 -30.49
C SER A 1 -21.90 -17.20 -30.05
N SER A 2 -22.04 -16.50 -28.92
CA SER A 2 -20.91 -15.93 -28.20
C SER A 2 -20.22 -17.09 -27.48
N GLU A 3 -19.30 -17.76 -28.16
CA GLU A 3 -18.29 -18.59 -27.50
C GLU A 3 -17.40 -17.62 -26.72
N PHE A 4 -17.78 -17.38 -25.47
CA PHE A 4 -17.09 -16.43 -24.62
C PHE A 4 -15.71 -16.96 -24.24
N LEU A 5 -14.76 -16.03 -24.17
CA LEU A 5 -13.39 -16.15 -23.70
C LEU A 5 -13.36 -16.48 -22.19
N PHE A 6 -13.80 -17.67 -21.80
CA PHE A 6 -13.63 -18.17 -20.45
C PHE A 6 -12.69 -19.37 -20.47
N HIS A 7 -11.60 -19.26 -19.71
CA HIS A 7 -10.74 -20.40 -19.40
C HIS A 7 -11.32 -21.14 -18.19
N ASP A 8 -11.28 -22.47 -18.23
CA ASP A 8 -11.52 -23.28 -17.04
C ASP A 8 -10.42 -22.97 -16.02
N PHE A 9 -10.79 -22.49 -14.83
CA PHE A 9 -9.85 -22.16 -13.75
C PHE A 9 -9.10 -23.39 -13.22
N VAL A 10 -9.54 -24.61 -13.60
CA VAL A 10 -8.89 -25.89 -13.30
C VAL A 10 -8.05 -26.39 -14.48
N ALA A 11 -7.89 -25.60 -15.55
CA ALA A 11 -7.05 -25.99 -16.68
C ALA A 11 -5.59 -26.15 -16.23
N GLU A 12 -5.02 -27.33 -16.48
CA GLU A 12 -3.64 -27.68 -16.09
C GLU A 12 -2.62 -26.66 -16.67
N ASP A 13 -2.88 -26.14 -17.87
CA ASP A 13 -2.05 -25.12 -18.51
C ASP A 13 -2.03 -23.79 -17.73
N LEU A 14 -3.18 -23.38 -17.16
CA LEU A 14 -3.27 -22.17 -16.33
C LEU A 14 -2.53 -22.36 -15.01
N LYS A 15 -2.70 -23.53 -14.37
CA LYS A 15 -2.00 -23.87 -13.13
C LYS A 15 -0.48 -23.85 -13.33
N ARG A 16 0.01 -24.49 -14.40
CA ARG A 16 1.44 -24.47 -14.76
C ARG A 16 1.94 -23.06 -15.04
N ALA A 17 1.19 -22.24 -15.79
CA ALA A 17 1.55 -20.86 -16.06
C ALA A 17 1.65 -20.02 -14.77
N ASN A 18 0.72 -20.23 -13.82
CA ASN A 18 0.76 -19.57 -12.52
C ASN A 18 1.96 -20.00 -11.68
N LEU A 19 2.33 -21.29 -11.69
CA LEU A 19 3.55 -21.76 -11.03
C LEU A 19 4.82 -21.13 -11.62
N ILE A 20 4.91 -20.99 -12.93
CA ILE A 20 6.04 -20.30 -13.59
C ILE A 20 6.10 -18.83 -13.17
N ARG A 21 4.95 -18.14 -13.08
CA ARG A 21 4.86 -16.76 -12.58
C ARG A 21 5.30 -16.66 -11.12
N LEU A 22 4.85 -17.58 -10.27
CA LEU A 22 5.26 -17.66 -8.87
C LEU A 22 6.76 -17.91 -8.73
N GLY A 23 7.33 -18.82 -9.51
CA GLY A 23 8.77 -19.08 -9.54
C GLY A 23 9.56 -17.84 -9.94
N ARG A 24 9.11 -17.14 -10.98
CA ARG A 24 9.71 -15.88 -11.43
C ARG A 24 9.74 -14.82 -10.34
N GLU A 25 8.63 -14.64 -9.62
CA GLU A 25 8.53 -13.71 -8.50
C GLU A 25 9.40 -14.16 -7.32
N SER A 26 9.40 -15.46 -7.02
CA SER A 26 10.17 -16.05 -5.91
C SER A 26 11.67 -15.80 -6.06
N VAL A 27 12.21 -15.88 -7.28
CA VAL A 27 13.63 -15.57 -7.54
C VAL A 27 14.01 -14.15 -7.11
N ALA A 28 13.13 -13.17 -7.35
CA ALA A 28 13.35 -11.79 -6.93
C ALA A 28 13.07 -11.59 -5.43
N LYS A 29 11.98 -12.18 -4.91
CA LYS A 29 11.61 -12.16 -3.49
C LYS A 29 12.73 -12.67 -2.58
N TYR A 30 13.37 -13.78 -2.97
CA TYR A 30 14.48 -14.39 -2.22
C TYR A 30 15.86 -13.94 -2.70
N ARG A 31 15.92 -12.96 -3.61
CA ARG A 31 17.16 -12.34 -4.10
C ARG A 31 18.20 -13.35 -4.58
N CYS A 32 17.80 -14.40 -5.31
CA CYS A 32 18.72 -15.49 -5.66
C CYS A 32 19.96 -15.01 -6.43
N PHE A 33 19.86 -13.89 -7.15
CA PHE A 33 20.97 -13.29 -7.91
C PHE A 33 22.04 -12.61 -7.06
N GLU A 34 21.81 -12.42 -5.77
CA GLU A 34 22.88 -11.97 -4.86
C GLU A 34 23.92 -13.08 -4.66
N CYS A 35 23.51 -14.36 -4.73
CA CYS A 35 24.42 -15.50 -4.53
C CYS A 35 24.71 -16.27 -5.82
N HIS A 36 23.83 -16.20 -6.82
CA HIS A 36 23.96 -16.93 -8.06
C HIS A 36 24.08 -15.97 -9.25
N HIS A 37 25.22 -15.98 -9.92
CA HIS A 37 25.36 -15.23 -11.17
C HIS A 37 24.72 -15.99 -12.35
N TRP A 38 24.07 -15.27 -13.27
CA TRP A 38 23.59 -15.78 -14.55
C TRP A 38 24.01 -14.82 -15.67
N GLU A 39 24.82 -15.30 -16.61
CA GLU A 39 25.35 -14.48 -17.71
C GLU A 39 24.25 -13.93 -18.63
N GLY A 40 23.10 -14.62 -18.70
CA GLY A 40 21.97 -14.20 -19.52
C GLY A 40 21.18 -13.03 -18.96
N LEU A 41 21.45 -12.58 -17.73
CA LEU A 41 20.73 -11.47 -17.12
C LEU A 41 21.16 -10.13 -17.74
N GLY A 42 20.30 -9.56 -18.58
CA GLY A 42 20.47 -8.26 -19.19
C GLY A 42 20.28 -7.10 -18.21
N MET A 43 20.89 -5.96 -18.51
CA MET A 43 20.75 -4.73 -17.71
C MET A 43 19.54 -3.87 -18.12
N LYS A 44 18.95 -4.11 -19.29
CA LYS A 44 17.85 -3.31 -19.84
C LYS A 44 16.58 -4.14 -19.90
N ASN A 45 15.45 -3.51 -19.59
CA ASN A 45 14.12 -4.11 -19.62
C ASN A 45 13.97 -5.37 -18.75
N ARG A 46 14.87 -5.61 -17.80
CA ARG A 46 14.68 -6.67 -16.80
C ARG A 46 13.60 -6.28 -15.80
N MET A 47 13.02 -7.28 -15.13
CA MET A 47 12.06 -7.03 -14.06
C MET A 47 12.69 -6.16 -12.95
N PRO A 48 12.05 -5.06 -12.51
CA PRO A 48 12.59 -4.16 -11.50
C PRO A 48 12.78 -4.80 -10.12
N GLU A 49 12.00 -5.83 -9.79
CA GLU A 49 12.05 -6.49 -8.48
C GLU A 49 13.40 -7.19 -8.22
N LEU A 50 14.21 -7.42 -9.25
CA LEU A 50 15.58 -7.91 -9.11
C LEU A 50 16.53 -6.87 -8.48
N ASP A 51 16.16 -5.59 -8.50
CA ASP A 51 16.89 -4.49 -7.88
C ASP A 51 16.40 -4.19 -6.45
N ARG A 52 15.54 -5.05 -5.89
CA ARG A 52 15.15 -4.96 -4.47
C ARG A 52 16.40 -4.91 -3.61
N ASP A 53 16.36 -4.17 -2.52
CA ASP A 53 17.41 -4.12 -1.49
C ASP A 53 16.94 -4.77 -0.18
N ALA A 54 17.90 -5.15 0.65
CA ALA A 54 17.65 -5.71 1.98
C ALA A 54 18.04 -4.67 3.03
N PRO A 55 17.48 -4.74 4.26
CA PRO A 55 17.81 -3.78 5.31
C PRO A 55 19.33 -3.69 5.54
N ASP A 56 19.89 -2.50 5.52
CA ASP A 56 21.30 -2.30 5.84
C ASP A 56 21.62 -2.53 7.33
N PHE A 57 22.91 -2.65 7.65
CA PHE A 57 23.42 -2.71 9.02
C PHE A 57 23.79 -1.34 9.62
N GLU A 58 23.55 -0.23 8.91
CA GLU A 58 23.90 1.11 9.38
C GLU A 58 23.09 1.45 10.65
N GLY A 59 23.80 1.81 11.72
CA GLY A 59 23.17 2.15 13.01
C GLY A 59 22.34 1.02 13.64
N ILE A 60 22.50 -0.24 13.23
CA ILE A 60 21.62 -1.33 13.68
C ILE A 60 21.58 -1.50 15.21
N GLY A 61 22.71 -1.25 15.89
CA GLY A 61 22.81 -1.27 17.36
C GLY A 61 22.04 -0.13 18.06
N SER A 62 21.79 0.97 17.35
CA SER A 62 20.90 2.06 17.80
C SER A 62 19.43 1.76 17.55
N ARG A 63 19.11 0.83 16.63
CA ARG A 63 17.74 0.57 16.17
C ARG A 63 17.02 -0.52 16.95
N TYR A 64 17.68 -1.66 17.09
CA TYR A 64 17.06 -2.86 17.64
C TYR A 64 17.68 -3.27 18.97
N ARG A 65 16.89 -3.97 19.78
CA ARG A 65 17.38 -4.55 21.04
C ARG A 65 18.21 -5.80 20.78
N HIS A 66 19.17 -6.06 21.67
CA HIS A 66 20.12 -7.17 21.53
C HIS A 66 19.43 -8.53 21.44
N ASP A 67 18.50 -8.82 22.35
CA ASP A 67 17.80 -10.12 22.38
C ASP A 67 16.95 -10.35 21.13
N TRP A 68 16.37 -9.28 20.58
CA TRP A 68 15.64 -9.38 19.30
C TRP A 68 16.57 -9.70 18.14
N LEU A 69 17.79 -9.13 18.09
CA LEU A 69 18.77 -9.47 17.06
C LEU A 69 19.14 -10.96 17.12
N ILE A 70 19.35 -11.50 18.33
CA ILE A 70 19.60 -12.94 18.52
C ILE A 70 18.45 -13.77 17.95
N GLN A 71 17.21 -13.43 18.32
CA GLN A 71 16.03 -14.15 17.83
C GLN A 71 15.85 -14.01 16.31
N LYS A 72 16.11 -12.85 15.73
CA LYS A 72 16.01 -12.64 14.28
C LYS A 72 17.05 -13.45 13.51
N ILE A 73 18.27 -13.59 14.04
CA ILE A 73 19.34 -14.40 13.42
C ILE A 73 19.00 -15.89 13.50
N LEU A 74 18.49 -16.37 14.63
CA LEU A 74 18.16 -17.78 14.83
C LEU A 74 16.90 -18.21 14.08
N SER A 75 15.88 -17.36 14.12
CA SER A 75 14.52 -17.66 13.65
C SER A 75 13.95 -16.49 12.85
N PRO A 76 14.52 -16.18 11.67
CA PRO A 76 14.10 -15.00 10.89
C PRO A 76 12.65 -15.05 10.43
N HIS A 77 12.04 -16.23 10.35
CA HIS A 77 10.65 -16.46 9.94
C HIS A 77 9.63 -16.45 11.09
N SER A 78 10.07 -16.27 12.35
CA SER A 78 9.20 -16.28 13.53
C SER A 78 8.18 -15.14 13.54
N THR A 79 8.46 -14.03 12.86
CA THR A 79 7.54 -12.91 12.69
C THR A 79 6.89 -12.96 11.31
N ALA A 80 5.60 -12.62 11.23
CA ALA A 80 4.88 -12.52 9.96
C ALA A 80 5.48 -11.44 9.02
N MET A 81 6.11 -10.42 9.61
CA MET A 81 6.90 -9.43 8.90
C MET A 81 8.31 -9.99 8.64
N ASP A 82 8.70 -10.07 7.37
CA ASP A 82 10.09 -10.31 6.91
C ASP A 82 10.58 -11.77 6.94
N ARG A 83 9.76 -12.67 6.40
CA ARG A 83 10.08 -14.08 6.12
C ARG A 83 11.00 -14.31 4.91
N GLU A 84 11.59 -13.25 4.36
CA GLU A 84 12.48 -13.31 3.18
C GLU A 84 13.94 -13.60 3.59
N MET A 85 14.32 -13.27 4.82
CA MET A 85 15.65 -13.59 5.36
C MET A 85 15.73 -15.09 5.69
N PRO A 86 16.72 -15.83 5.14
CA PRO A 86 16.85 -17.26 5.37
C PRO A 86 17.45 -17.57 6.74
N THR A 87 17.17 -18.76 7.27
CA THR A 87 17.94 -19.34 8.37
C THR A 87 19.34 -19.71 7.86
N LEU A 88 20.37 -19.10 8.45
CA LEU A 88 21.78 -19.41 8.19
C LEU A 88 22.39 -20.28 9.30
N LEU A 89 22.13 -19.90 10.56
CA LEU A 89 22.54 -20.67 11.73
C LEU A 89 21.44 -21.69 12.07
N HIS A 90 21.44 -22.84 11.41
CA HIS A 90 20.45 -23.91 11.59
C HIS A 90 20.48 -24.45 13.04
N PRO A 91 19.59 -24.02 13.95
CA PRO A 91 19.73 -24.32 15.38
C PRO A 91 19.37 -25.77 15.71
N ASP A 92 18.55 -26.40 14.88
CA ASP A 92 18.18 -27.82 15.00
C ASP A 92 19.37 -28.75 14.73
N ILE A 93 20.44 -28.22 14.12
CA ILE A 93 21.58 -28.98 13.63
C ILE A 93 22.89 -28.53 14.29
N ARG A 94 23.09 -27.22 14.46
CA ARG A 94 24.28 -26.62 15.06
C ARG A 94 24.04 -26.33 16.53
N LYS A 95 24.73 -27.06 17.42
CA LYS A 95 24.59 -26.91 18.88
C LYS A 95 25.00 -25.52 19.36
N GLU A 96 25.98 -24.92 18.68
CA GLU A 96 26.56 -23.63 19.01
C GLU A 96 25.77 -22.45 18.42
N ALA A 97 24.73 -22.69 17.61
CA ALA A 97 24.00 -21.65 16.88
C ALA A 97 23.53 -20.48 17.77
N THR A 98 22.98 -20.77 18.95
CA THR A 98 22.52 -19.75 19.90
C THR A 98 23.67 -18.88 20.41
N GLU A 99 24.83 -19.47 20.68
CA GLU A 99 26.00 -18.73 21.13
C GLU A 99 26.62 -17.92 19.99
N GLU A 100 26.69 -18.49 18.79
CA GLU A 100 27.15 -17.80 17.58
C GLU A 100 26.25 -16.59 17.25
N ALA A 101 24.93 -16.75 17.30
CA ALA A 101 23.97 -15.67 17.12
C ALA A 101 24.16 -14.55 18.13
N ARG A 102 24.45 -14.89 19.39
CA ARG A 102 24.76 -13.91 20.45
C ARG A 102 26.04 -13.13 20.17
N PHE A 103 27.09 -13.78 19.67
CA PHE A 103 28.31 -13.08 19.27
C PHE A 103 28.06 -12.15 18.09
N ILE A 104 27.36 -12.60 17.04
CA ILE A 104 27.00 -11.75 15.90
C ILE A 104 26.15 -10.55 16.38
N ALA A 105 25.13 -10.77 17.21
CA ALA A 105 24.31 -9.69 17.78
C ALA A 105 25.12 -8.72 18.64
N SER A 106 26.15 -9.20 19.35
CA SER A 106 27.07 -8.36 20.12
C SER A 106 27.89 -7.45 19.21
N TYR A 107 28.43 -8.00 18.11
CA TYR A 107 29.15 -7.23 17.10
C TYR A 107 28.24 -6.18 16.43
N LEU A 108 27.04 -6.56 15.98
CA LEU A 108 26.05 -5.64 15.41
C LEU A 108 25.65 -4.54 16.40
N GLY A 109 25.55 -4.86 17.70
CA GLY A 109 25.29 -3.88 18.76
C GLY A 109 26.32 -2.76 18.87
N THR A 110 27.54 -2.97 18.35
CA THR A 110 28.58 -1.91 18.31
C THR A 110 28.37 -0.90 17.18
N MET A 111 27.53 -1.22 16.19
CA MET A 111 27.21 -0.35 15.06
C MET A 111 26.12 0.64 15.46
N VAL A 112 26.50 1.67 16.21
CA VAL A 112 25.61 2.73 16.67
C VAL A 112 25.73 3.98 15.81
N ASP A 113 24.64 4.73 15.71
CA ASP A 113 24.64 6.06 15.07
C ASP A 113 25.60 7.02 15.78
N ALA A 114 26.20 7.93 15.01
CA ALA A 114 27.15 8.91 15.53
C ALA A 114 26.52 9.96 16.46
N GLU A 115 25.22 10.22 16.31
CA GLU A 115 24.45 11.11 17.18
C GLU A 115 23.31 10.33 17.84
N PRO A 116 23.21 10.34 19.19
CA PRO A 116 22.12 9.69 19.88
C PRO A 116 20.81 10.39 19.52
N SER A 117 19.81 9.60 19.11
CA SER A 117 18.47 10.08 18.80
C SER A 117 17.93 10.92 19.96
N GLU A 118 17.52 12.14 19.65
CA GLU A 118 17.08 13.14 20.64
C GLU A 118 15.96 12.58 21.55
N ALA A 119 16.22 12.55 22.85
CA ALA A 119 15.18 12.36 23.87
C ALA A 119 14.54 13.72 24.14
N VAL A 120 13.38 14.01 23.56
CA VAL A 120 12.75 15.34 23.72
C VAL A 120 11.34 15.24 24.28
N LEU A 121 11.23 15.88 25.44
CA LEU A 121 10.08 16.18 26.28
C LEU A 121 9.05 17.06 25.53
N ASP A 122 8.17 16.48 24.71
CA ASP A 122 6.84 17.07 24.53
C ASP A 122 5.82 16.29 25.34
N SER A 123 4.74 16.94 25.72
CA SER A 123 3.52 16.30 26.18
C SER A 123 2.85 15.54 25.03
N THR A 124 3.42 14.41 24.62
CA THR A 124 2.82 13.52 23.61
C THR A 124 1.85 12.57 24.29
N SER A 125 0.59 12.57 23.84
CA SER A 125 -0.45 11.72 24.41
C SER A 125 -0.54 10.40 23.63
N ALA A 126 -0.56 9.27 24.35
CA ALA A 126 -0.87 7.97 23.75
C ALA A 126 -2.30 7.94 23.16
N LEU A 127 -3.21 8.81 23.62
CA LEU A 127 -4.54 8.95 23.02
C LEU A 127 -4.46 9.59 21.63
N ASP A 128 -3.62 10.61 21.46
CA ASP A 128 -3.40 11.23 20.14
C ASP A 128 -2.78 10.22 19.17
N GLY A 129 -1.85 9.38 19.67
CA GLY A 129 -1.28 8.28 18.91
C GLY A 129 -2.32 7.24 18.47
N LYS A 130 -3.26 6.90 19.35
CA LYS A 130 -4.38 5.99 19.04
C LYS A 130 -5.30 6.59 17.97
N SER A 131 -5.66 7.88 18.10
CA SER A 131 -6.47 8.58 17.09
C SER A 131 -5.75 8.60 15.75
N LEU A 132 -4.46 8.94 15.73
CA LEU A 132 -3.66 8.96 14.51
C LEU A 132 -3.56 7.57 13.86
N PHE A 133 -3.41 6.49 14.64
CA PHE A 133 -3.38 5.12 14.14
C PHE A 133 -4.65 4.77 13.35
N ALA A 134 -5.82 5.20 13.85
CA ALA A 134 -7.10 5.02 13.16
C ALA A 134 -7.28 5.98 11.98
N GLU A 135 -6.94 7.26 12.14
CA GLU A 135 -7.08 8.28 11.09
C GLU A 135 -6.22 7.99 9.86
N GLN A 136 -5.02 7.46 10.05
CA GLN A 136 -4.13 7.05 8.96
C GLN A 136 -4.41 5.63 8.46
N ASN A 137 -5.47 4.99 8.98
CA ASN A 137 -5.91 3.65 8.61
C ASN A 137 -4.82 2.56 8.77
N CYS A 138 -3.96 2.70 9.77
CA CYS A 138 -2.90 1.72 10.07
C CYS A 138 -3.49 0.33 10.36
N ASN A 139 -4.70 0.30 10.93
CA ASN A 139 -5.49 -0.89 11.23
C ASN A 139 -5.92 -1.69 9.99
N ALA A 140 -5.77 -1.16 8.78
CA ALA A 140 -5.98 -1.92 7.54
C ALA A 140 -4.91 -2.99 7.31
N CYS A 141 -3.68 -2.75 7.77
CA CYS A 141 -2.55 -3.67 7.61
C CYS A 141 -2.05 -4.23 8.94
N HIS A 142 -2.31 -3.56 10.07
CA HIS A 142 -1.78 -3.92 11.38
C HIS A 142 -2.88 -4.26 12.39
N LEU A 143 -2.62 -5.24 13.26
CA LEU A 143 -3.36 -5.39 14.51
C LEU A 143 -2.74 -4.48 15.56
N ALA A 144 -3.57 -3.76 16.30
CA ALA A 144 -3.08 -2.91 17.38
C ALA A 144 -2.39 -3.75 18.47
N PRO A 145 -1.46 -3.19 19.26
CA PRO A 145 -0.71 -3.94 20.26
C PRO A 145 -1.57 -4.63 21.34
N ASN A 146 -2.80 -4.15 21.53
CA ASN A 146 -3.76 -4.63 22.52
C ASN A 146 -4.92 -5.43 21.89
N GLU A 147 -4.83 -5.75 20.60
CA GLU A 147 -5.78 -6.58 19.88
C GLU A 147 -5.20 -7.98 19.71
N GLU A 148 -6.02 -8.99 19.99
CA GLU A 148 -5.70 -10.38 19.68
C GLU A 148 -6.16 -10.69 18.24
N PRO A 149 -5.38 -11.47 17.47
CA PRO A 149 -5.80 -11.88 16.13
C PRO A 149 -7.05 -12.76 16.20
N GLU A 150 -8.04 -12.48 15.35
CA GLU A 150 -9.18 -13.37 15.10
C GLU A 150 -8.78 -14.52 14.16
N GLU A 151 -9.66 -15.51 14.03
CA GLU A 151 -9.53 -16.54 13.00
C GLU A 151 -9.59 -15.87 11.61
N ASP A 152 -8.62 -16.18 10.75
CA ASP A 152 -8.41 -15.56 9.43
C ASP A 152 -7.94 -14.09 9.40
N ASP A 153 -7.48 -13.52 10.52
CA ASP A 153 -6.86 -12.20 10.48
C ASP A 153 -5.48 -12.23 9.81
N ASP A 154 -5.37 -11.57 8.67
CA ASP A 154 -4.17 -11.52 7.85
C ASP A 154 -3.31 -10.26 8.12
N ARG A 155 -3.70 -9.41 9.08
CA ARG A 155 -2.96 -8.19 9.47
C ARG A 155 -1.73 -8.53 10.30
N TYR A 156 -0.73 -7.65 10.24
CA TYR A 156 0.53 -7.82 10.96
C TYR A 156 0.40 -7.37 12.42
N PRO A 157 0.58 -8.27 13.41
CA PRO A 157 0.48 -7.91 14.80
C PRO A 157 1.60 -6.99 15.27
N LEU A 158 1.21 -5.92 15.98
CA LEU A 158 2.14 -4.97 16.61
C LEU A 158 2.36 -5.24 18.11
N ALA A 159 1.82 -6.34 18.64
CA ALA A 159 2.16 -6.81 19.97
C ALA A 159 3.68 -7.10 20.05
N GLY A 160 4.31 -6.73 21.17
CA GLY A 160 5.74 -6.99 21.39
C GLY A 160 6.72 -6.04 20.70
N LEU A 161 6.27 -4.91 20.11
CA LEU A 161 7.15 -3.91 19.51
C LEU A 161 8.27 -3.42 20.46
N SER A 162 7.98 -3.33 21.76
CA SER A 162 8.96 -2.97 22.80
C SER A 162 10.16 -3.91 22.85
N GLN A 163 9.99 -5.19 22.51
CA GLN A 163 11.07 -6.17 22.49
C GLN A 163 11.96 -6.02 21.25
N LYS A 164 11.38 -5.53 20.13
CA LYS A 164 12.11 -5.32 18.86
C LYS A 164 12.86 -4.00 18.84
N TRP A 165 12.12 -2.91 19.03
CA TRP A 165 12.59 -1.56 18.75
C TRP A 165 13.10 -0.85 20.00
N LYS A 166 14.17 -0.07 19.84
CA LYS A 166 14.44 1.03 20.75
C LYS A 166 13.48 2.17 20.43
N ARG A 167 12.89 2.81 21.45
CA ARG A 167 11.86 3.85 21.26
C ARG A 167 12.25 4.96 20.28
N PRO A 168 13.45 5.58 20.38
CA PRO A 168 13.81 6.66 19.46
C PRO A 168 13.95 6.17 18.01
N ALA A 169 14.39 4.93 17.82
CA ALA A 169 14.49 4.34 16.51
C ALA A 169 13.12 4.06 15.87
N LEU A 170 12.10 3.70 16.66
CA LEU A 170 10.74 3.58 16.13
C LEU A 170 10.20 4.93 15.66
N VAL A 171 10.47 6.02 16.39
CA VAL A 171 10.11 7.38 15.96
C VAL A 171 10.77 7.69 14.61
N ASN A 172 12.09 7.51 14.49
CA ASN A 172 12.80 7.76 13.24
C ASN A 172 12.31 6.89 12.08
N PHE A 173 11.98 5.62 12.36
CA PHE A 173 11.42 4.70 11.38
C PHE A 173 10.05 5.15 10.87
N LEU A 174 9.15 5.56 11.77
CA LEU A 174 7.81 6.05 11.40
C LEU A 174 7.85 7.33 10.54
N GLN A 175 8.90 8.15 10.70
CA GLN A 175 9.12 9.35 9.88
C GLN A 175 9.75 9.05 8.53
N LYS A 176 10.57 8.00 8.45
CA LYS A 176 11.30 7.64 7.22
C LYS A 176 11.50 6.12 7.10
N PRO A 177 10.45 5.36 6.76
CA PRO A 177 10.51 3.89 6.74
C PRO A 177 11.55 3.35 5.74
N ASP A 178 11.74 4.04 4.62
CA ASP A 178 12.63 3.69 3.50
C ASP A 178 14.10 4.06 3.73
N ARG A 179 14.48 4.57 4.92
CA ARG A 179 15.85 5.02 5.21
C ARG A 179 16.91 3.92 5.04
N HIS A 180 16.58 2.69 5.44
CA HIS A 180 17.55 1.59 5.51
C HIS A 180 17.45 0.59 4.36
N TYR A 181 16.40 0.71 3.54
CA TYR A 181 16.20 -0.01 2.29
C TYR A 181 14.97 0.55 1.57
N ALA A 182 15.10 0.78 0.27
CA ALA A 182 14.12 1.46 -0.57
C ALA A 182 12.86 0.62 -0.83
N TRP A 183 12.97 -0.70 -0.85
CA TRP A 183 11.86 -1.63 -1.15
C TRP A 183 11.10 -2.11 0.09
N ILE A 184 11.10 -1.31 1.16
CA ILE A 184 10.30 -1.57 2.34
C ILE A 184 8.80 -1.60 2.00
N ARG A 185 8.08 -2.55 2.61
CA ARG A 185 6.61 -2.67 2.47
C ARG A 185 5.86 -1.55 3.19
N MET A 186 6.34 -1.12 4.35
CA MET A 186 5.72 -0.03 5.10
C MET A 186 5.94 1.28 4.35
N PRO A 187 4.87 1.95 3.90
CA PRO A 187 5.00 3.16 3.12
C PRO A 187 5.20 4.39 4.00
N ASP A 188 5.63 5.48 3.38
CA ASP A 188 5.96 6.74 4.06
C ASP A 188 4.71 7.63 4.16
N PHE A 189 4.15 7.79 5.37
CA PHE A 189 2.96 8.62 5.62
C PHE A 189 3.27 10.11 5.81
N ASP A 190 4.53 10.52 5.66
CA ASP A 190 5.01 11.88 5.90
C ASP A 190 4.64 12.37 7.32
N LEU A 191 4.90 11.53 8.32
CA LEU A 191 4.59 11.85 9.71
C LEU A 191 5.59 12.88 10.25
N THR A 192 5.07 13.91 10.91
CA THR A 192 5.88 14.85 11.67
C THR A 192 6.51 14.17 12.88
N SER A 193 7.57 14.78 13.44
CA SER A 193 8.21 14.27 14.66
C SER A 193 7.24 14.19 15.85
N SER A 194 6.23 15.06 15.91
CA SER A 194 5.22 15.00 16.96
C SER A 194 4.28 13.81 16.77
N GLU A 195 3.78 13.61 15.56
CA GLU A 195 2.89 12.49 15.21
C GLU A 195 3.57 11.14 15.45
N ALA A 196 4.81 10.97 14.96
CA ALA A 196 5.58 9.75 15.14
C ALA A 196 5.85 9.43 16.62
N ARG A 197 6.08 10.45 17.47
CA ARG A 197 6.22 10.28 18.93
C ARG A 197 4.92 9.87 19.59
N SER A 198 3.81 10.54 19.30
CA SER A 198 2.50 10.15 19.84
C SER A 198 2.12 8.73 19.43
N LEU A 199 2.34 8.36 18.16
CA LEU A 199 2.12 7.01 17.67
C LEU A 199 3.02 5.99 18.39
N THR A 200 4.31 6.29 18.58
CA THR A 200 5.22 5.46 19.36
C THR A 200 4.76 5.29 20.81
N ALA A 201 4.25 6.35 21.44
CA ALA A 201 3.72 6.28 22.81
C ALA A 201 2.48 5.38 22.92
N TYR A 202 1.64 5.35 21.89
CA TYR A 202 0.52 4.40 21.78
C TYR A 202 1.00 2.97 21.55
N LEU A 203 1.93 2.77 20.61
CA LEU A 203 2.41 1.46 20.18
C LEU A 203 3.30 0.76 21.21
N MET A 204 4.04 1.54 22.01
CA MET A 204 4.93 1.08 23.07
C MET A 204 4.53 1.81 24.37
N PRO A 205 3.49 1.36 25.11
CA PRO A 205 3.07 2.03 26.33
C PRO A 205 4.05 1.81 27.50
N SER A 206 4.79 0.70 27.53
CA SER A 206 5.77 0.37 28.57
C SER A 206 7.19 0.82 28.22
N GLU A 207 7.86 1.55 29.11
CA GLU A 207 9.30 1.80 28.99
C GLU A 207 10.08 0.59 29.49
N GLU A 208 10.34 -0.37 28.60
CA GLU A 208 11.27 -1.46 28.91
C GLU A 208 12.70 -0.93 28.93
N GLN A 209 13.43 -1.19 30.00
CA GLN A 209 14.85 -0.84 30.10
C GLN A 209 15.66 -1.68 29.11
N ASP A 210 16.57 -1.05 28.38
CA ASP A 210 17.51 -1.74 27.49
C ASP A 210 18.73 -2.17 28.31
N GLU A 211 18.56 -3.21 29.13
CA GLU A 211 19.63 -3.79 29.97
C GLU A 211 20.48 -4.82 29.21
N ALA A 212 20.77 -4.57 27.93
CA ALA A 212 21.67 -5.45 27.18
C ALA A 212 23.05 -5.50 27.87
N PRO A 213 23.59 -6.69 28.17
CA PRO A 213 24.91 -6.80 28.78
C PRO A 213 25.95 -6.17 27.87
N THR A 214 26.89 -5.40 28.44
CA THR A 214 28.01 -4.85 27.67
C THR A 214 28.86 -6.01 27.16
N PRO A 215 28.92 -6.25 25.84
CA PRO A 215 29.64 -7.40 25.30
C PRO A 215 31.15 -7.21 25.52
N LYS A 216 31.85 -8.30 25.83
CA LYS A 216 33.30 -8.25 26.02
C LYS A 216 34.02 -8.10 24.68
N PRO A 217 35.25 -7.53 24.65
CA PRO A 217 35.98 -7.35 23.40
C PRO A 217 36.22 -8.63 22.59
N ASP A 218 36.44 -9.76 23.25
CA ASP A 218 36.61 -11.08 22.63
C ASP A 218 35.31 -11.60 21.98
N GLU A 219 34.16 -11.29 22.57
CA GLU A 219 32.84 -11.66 22.02
C GLU A 219 32.50 -10.83 20.77
N ILE A 220 32.86 -9.55 20.77
CA ILE A 220 32.71 -8.66 19.60
C ILE A 220 33.59 -9.15 18.46
N GLU A 221 34.84 -9.50 18.73
CA GLU A 221 35.76 -10.00 17.71
C GLU A 221 35.28 -11.33 17.12
N ARG A 222 34.85 -12.28 17.97
CA ARG A 222 34.27 -13.53 17.48
C ARG A 222 32.99 -13.30 16.68
N GLY A 223 32.17 -12.34 17.09
CA GLY A 223 30.97 -11.93 16.36
C GLY A 223 31.27 -11.38 14.97
N ARG A 224 32.35 -10.61 14.83
CA ARG A 224 32.83 -10.10 13.54
C ARG A 224 33.29 -11.23 12.62
N GLU A 225 34.06 -12.18 13.13
CA GLU A 225 34.49 -13.36 12.37
C GLU A 225 33.27 -14.17 11.87
N LEU A 226 32.32 -14.47 12.76
CA LEU A 226 31.10 -15.19 12.41
C LEU A 226 30.23 -14.44 11.39
N PHE A 227 30.17 -13.12 11.49
CA PHE A 227 29.46 -12.27 10.52
C PHE A 227 30.07 -12.38 9.11
N GLU A 228 31.40 -12.44 9.01
CA GLU A 228 32.12 -12.64 7.76
C GLU A 228 31.98 -14.09 7.25
N GLU A 229 32.13 -15.09 8.14
CA GLU A 229 31.99 -16.53 7.83
C GLU A 229 30.58 -16.90 7.32
N ASN A 230 29.54 -16.23 7.84
CA ASN A 230 28.15 -16.43 7.41
C ASN A 230 27.75 -15.53 6.23
N HIS A 231 28.71 -14.80 5.65
CA HIS A 231 28.50 -13.96 4.47
C HIS A 231 27.32 -12.99 4.60
N CYS A 232 27.12 -12.39 5.78
CA CYS A 232 25.96 -11.51 6.04
C CYS A 232 25.87 -10.35 5.03
N LEU A 233 27.01 -9.85 4.57
CA LEU A 233 27.09 -8.78 3.58
C LEU A 233 26.65 -9.20 2.18
N GLN A 234 26.61 -10.50 1.84
CA GLN A 234 26.16 -10.94 0.51
C GLN A 234 24.71 -10.53 0.22
N CYS A 235 23.89 -10.43 1.27
CA CYS A 235 22.49 -10.00 1.16
C CYS A 235 22.25 -8.59 1.71
N HIS A 236 22.94 -8.22 2.80
CA HIS A 236 22.72 -6.95 3.51
C HIS A 236 23.80 -5.93 3.20
N ALA A 237 23.40 -4.67 3.01
CA ALA A 237 24.35 -3.59 2.76
C ALA A 237 25.01 -3.08 4.05
N LEU A 238 26.25 -2.61 3.90
CA LEU A 238 26.94 -1.76 4.88
C LEU A 238 27.79 -0.76 4.10
N SER A 239 27.51 0.54 4.24
CA SER A 239 27.97 1.63 3.35
C SER A 239 29.49 1.78 3.18
N ARG A 240 30.31 1.01 3.90
CA ARG A 240 31.79 0.97 3.80
C ARG A 240 32.35 -0.32 3.20
N TRP A 241 31.49 -1.23 2.74
CA TRP A 241 31.88 -2.57 2.30
C TRP A 241 31.31 -2.88 0.93
N GLU A 242 32.19 -3.34 0.03
CA GLU A 242 31.81 -3.92 -1.24
C GLU A 242 31.80 -5.45 -1.12
N THR A 243 30.76 -6.09 -1.62
CA THR A 243 30.67 -7.55 -1.67
C THR A 243 31.43 -8.09 -2.87
N ALA A 244 31.97 -9.30 -2.74
CA ALA A 244 32.48 -10.01 -3.90
C ALA A 244 31.30 -10.38 -4.82
N PRO A 245 31.49 -10.36 -6.15
CA PRO A 245 30.45 -10.81 -7.07
C PRO A 245 30.13 -12.29 -6.80
N PRO A 246 28.86 -12.69 -6.91
CA PRO A 246 28.47 -14.08 -6.72
C PRO A 246 29.15 -15.01 -7.72
N PRO A 247 29.44 -16.27 -7.33
CA PRO A 247 29.91 -17.26 -8.27
C PRO A 247 28.88 -17.52 -9.37
N SER A 248 29.35 -17.81 -10.57
CA SER A 248 28.51 -18.35 -11.63
C SER A 248 28.11 -19.78 -11.27
N LEU A 249 26.81 -20.03 -11.20
CA LEU A 249 26.26 -21.35 -10.93
C LEU A 249 25.51 -21.86 -12.16
N ASP A 250 25.50 -23.17 -12.33
CA ASP A 250 24.64 -23.81 -13.32
C ASP A 250 23.21 -23.90 -12.78
N TRP A 251 22.34 -23.01 -13.26
CA TRP A 251 20.92 -22.93 -12.87
C TRP A 251 20.08 -24.12 -13.31
N THR A 252 20.67 -25.09 -14.02
CA THR A 252 20.01 -26.33 -14.43
C THR A 252 20.12 -27.46 -13.41
N VAL A 253 20.87 -27.27 -12.31
CA VAL A 253 20.98 -28.26 -11.22
C VAL A 253 19.75 -28.18 -10.33
N SER A 254 18.86 -29.17 -10.43
CA SER A 254 17.67 -29.33 -9.59
C SER A 254 17.99 -30.09 -8.30
N ASP A 255 17.25 -29.78 -7.23
CA ASP A 255 17.13 -30.59 -6.00
C ASP A 255 18.35 -30.65 -5.06
N LEU A 256 19.19 -29.60 -5.05
CA LEU A 256 20.28 -29.44 -4.08
C LEU A 256 20.26 -28.07 -3.39
N GLY A 257 20.88 -27.97 -2.22
CA GLY A 257 21.03 -26.72 -1.49
C GLY A 257 19.68 -26.12 -1.09
N CYS A 258 19.42 -24.86 -1.48
CA CYS A 258 18.20 -24.13 -1.13
C CYS A 258 16.91 -24.75 -1.73
N LEU A 259 17.03 -25.52 -2.82
CA LEU A 259 15.90 -26.17 -3.49
C LEU A 259 15.66 -27.61 -3.01
N ASP A 260 16.51 -28.13 -2.13
CA ASP A 260 16.35 -29.47 -1.57
C ASP A 260 15.05 -29.55 -0.74
N ALA A 261 14.28 -30.61 -0.98
CA ALA A 261 13.06 -30.90 -0.23
C ALA A 261 13.33 -31.44 1.19
N SER A 262 14.55 -31.92 1.44
CA SER A 262 14.98 -32.48 2.73
C SER A 262 16.48 -32.21 2.89
N PRO A 263 16.87 -30.94 3.14
CA PRO A 263 18.28 -30.58 3.22
C PRO A 263 19.03 -31.50 4.18
N GLU A 264 20.08 -32.14 3.70
CA GLU A 264 20.93 -32.98 4.54
C GLU A 264 21.49 -32.16 5.71
N LEU A 265 21.70 -32.81 6.86
CA LEU A 265 22.22 -32.23 8.12
C LEU A 265 23.56 -31.48 7.97
N GLU A 266 24.26 -31.62 6.83
CA GLU A 266 25.56 -30.98 6.59
C GLU A 266 25.50 -29.82 5.60
N SER A 267 24.31 -29.50 5.05
CA SER A 267 24.15 -28.42 4.08
C SER A 267 24.39 -27.05 4.73
N GLN A 268 25.40 -26.32 4.24
CA GLN A 268 25.64 -24.92 4.61
C GLN A 268 24.76 -23.94 3.82
N ALA A 269 23.80 -24.45 3.03
CA ALA A 269 22.92 -23.61 2.23
C ALA A 269 21.97 -22.79 3.13
N PRO A 270 21.64 -21.54 2.73
CA PRO A 270 20.57 -20.78 3.35
C PRO A 270 19.22 -21.52 3.24
N ASN A 271 18.44 -21.59 4.32
CA ASN A 271 17.09 -22.14 4.29
C ASN A 271 16.07 -21.00 4.27
N PHE A 272 15.42 -20.80 3.13
CA PHE A 272 14.37 -19.79 2.92
C PHE A 272 12.96 -20.26 3.35
N HIS A 273 12.83 -21.49 3.85
CA HIS A 273 11.54 -22.12 4.20
C HIS A 273 10.53 -22.07 3.06
N LEU A 274 11.01 -22.38 1.85
CA LEU A 274 10.18 -22.42 0.63
C LEU A 274 8.98 -23.34 0.83
N THR A 275 7.79 -22.83 0.53
CA THR A 275 6.59 -23.67 0.46
C THR A 275 6.74 -24.71 -0.66
N PRO A 276 6.01 -25.84 -0.61
CA PRO A 276 6.02 -26.82 -1.70
C PRO A 276 5.69 -26.19 -3.07
N GLU A 277 4.75 -25.24 -3.10
CA GLU A 277 4.33 -24.54 -4.31
C GLU A 277 5.42 -23.57 -4.82
N GLU A 278 6.08 -22.81 -3.94
CA GLU A 278 7.20 -21.95 -4.31
C GLU A 278 8.38 -22.78 -4.85
N ARG A 279 8.69 -23.92 -4.22
CA ARG A 279 9.76 -24.82 -4.69
C ARG A 279 9.43 -25.38 -6.07
N GLU A 280 8.21 -25.88 -6.28
CA GLU A 280 7.76 -26.39 -7.57
C GLU A 280 7.80 -25.29 -8.65
N GLY A 281 7.26 -24.11 -8.34
CA GLY A 281 7.28 -22.96 -9.23
C GLY A 281 8.70 -22.52 -9.59
N LEU A 282 9.61 -22.46 -8.62
CA LEU A 282 11.03 -22.16 -8.85
C LEU A 282 11.68 -23.18 -9.78
N LEU A 283 11.51 -24.49 -9.54
CA LEU A 283 12.07 -25.53 -10.39
C LEU A 283 11.54 -25.43 -11.84
N LEU A 284 10.22 -25.29 -12.02
CA LEU A 284 9.62 -25.08 -13.35
C LEU A 284 10.16 -23.82 -14.03
N PHE A 285 10.23 -22.72 -13.30
CA PHE A 285 10.69 -21.43 -13.81
C PHE A 285 12.15 -21.48 -14.26
N LEU A 286 13.05 -22.04 -13.44
CA LEU A 286 14.47 -22.13 -13.73
C LEU A 286 14.75 -22.97 -14.99
N HIS A 287 13.95 -24.00 -15.25
CA HIS A 287 14.09 -24.85 -16.43
C HIS A 287 13.44 -24.27 -17.69
N GLU A 288 12.32 -23.54 -17.58
CA GLU A 288 11.47 -23.22 -18.73
C GLU A 288 11.46 -21.74 -19.11
N SER A 289 11.82 -20.83 -18.19
CA SER A 289 11.46 -19.42 -18.37
C SER A 289 12.45 -18.42 -17.74
N LEU A 290 13.68 -18.83 -17.44
CA LEU A 290 14.71 -17.94 -16.87
C LEU A 290 14.94 -16.67 -17.73
N ASP A 291 14.88 -16.80 -19.06
CA ASP A 291 14.98 -15.66 -20.00
C ASP A 291 13.92 -14.57 -19.80
N SER A 292 12.77 -14.91 -19.21
CA SER A 292 11.70 -13.95 -18.94
C SER A 292 12.07 -12.92 -17.86
N LEU A 293 13.15 -13.13 -17.09
CA LEU A 293 13.68 -12.11 -16.18
C LEU A 293 14.09 -10.83 -16.92
N ASN A 294 14.48 -10.96 -18.20
CA ASN A 294 14.83 -9.86 -19.09
C ASN A 294 13.61 -9.17 -19.74
N GLN A 295 12.40 -9.46 -19.26
CA GLN A 295 11.16 -8.93 -19.81
C GLN A 295 10.33 -8.21 -18.75
N PHE A 296 10.43 -6.89 -18.72
CA PHE A 296 9.60 -6.05 -17.87
C PHE A 296 8.25 -5.81 -18.53
N VAL A 297 7.18 -6.25 -17.85
CA VAL A 297 5.80 -5.93 -18.20
C VAL A 297 5.23 -5.02 -17.11
N PRO A 298 5.09 -3.71 -17.35
CA PRO A 298 4.65 -2.77 -16.32
C PRO A 298 3.30 -3.13 -15.71
N ALA A 299 2.33 -3.57 -16.51
CA ALA A 299 1.00 -3.93 -16.00
C ALA A 299 1.05 -5.10 -15.00
N GLU A 300 1.88 -6.12 -15.26
CA GLU A 300 2.06 -7.23 -14.30
C GLU A 300 2.81 -6.79 -13.04
N PHE A 301 3.77 -5.88 -13.18
CA PHE A 301 4.45 -5.29 -12.03
C PHE A 301 3.47 -4.55 -11.14
N ALA A 302 2.64 -3.67 -11.72
CA ALA A 302 1.64 -2.94 -10.95
C ALA A 302 0.67 -3.88 -10.22
N GLN A 303 0.21 -4.95 -10.89
CA GLN A 303 -0.62 -5.95 -10.26
C GLN A 303 0.07 -6.59 -9.03
N ARG A 304 1.30 -7.10 -9.19
CA ARG A 304 2.05 -7.70 -8.09
C ARG A 304 2.28 -6.72 -6.94
N GLN A 305 2.63 -5.48 -7.25
CA GLN A 305 2.84 -4.46 -6.23
C GLN A 305 1.54 -4.11 -5.49
N MET A 306 0.38 -4.06 -6.18
CA MET A 306 -0.91 -3.84 -5.52
C MET A 306 -1.25 -4.95 -4.52
N GLU A 307 -0.94 -6.20 -4.87
CA GLU A 307 -1.13 -7.37 -4.01
C GLU A 307 -0.12 -7.38 -2.85
N GLN A 308 1.18 -7.26 -3.11
CA GLN A 308 2.25 -7.31 -2.10
C GLN A 308 2.18 -6.16 -1.09
N LEU A 309 1.73 -4.98 -1.52
CA LEU A 309 1.54 -3.81 -0.65
C LEU A 309 0.13 -3.73 -0.08
N ARG A 310 -0.73 -4.69 -0.39
CA ARG A 310 -2.10 -4.80 0.13
C ARG A 310 -2.91 -3.53 -0.05
N CYS A 311 -2.79 -2.90 -1.23
CA CYS A 311 -3.46 -1.62 -1.51
C CYS A 311 -4.99 -1.71 -1.32
N ALA A 312 -5.58 -2.88 -1.63
CA ALA A 312 -7.00 -3.16 -1.42
C ALA A 312 -7.42 -3.10 0.06
N SER A 313 -6.57 -3.51 1.01
CA SER A 313 -6.90 -3.46 2.45
C SER A 313 -7.24 -2.04 2.91
N CYS A 314 -6.61 -1.02 2.32
CA CYS A 314 -6.90 0.39 2.59
C CYS A 314 -8.03 0.92 1.68
N HIS A 315 -7.96 0.67 0.36
CA HIS A 315 -8.82 1.33 -0.63
C HIS A 315 -10.17 0.65 -0.90
N GLU A 316 -10.31 -0.63 -0.55
CA GLU A 316 -11.56 -1.40 -0.69
C GLU A 316 -12.20 -1.69 0.67
N GLY A 317 -11.64 -1.10 1.75
CA GLY A 317 -11.90 -1.42 3.15
C GLY A 317 -13.36 -1.76 3.41
N LYS A 318 -13.59 -2.97 3.94
CA LYS A 318 -14.84 -3.54 4.48
C LYS A 318 -16.09 -2.66 4.27
N VAL A 319 -16.48 -2.42 3.01
CA VAL A 319 -17.91 -2.46 2.67
C VAL A 319 -18.26 -3.92 2.97
N GLU A 320 -19.14 -4.17 3.95
CA GLU A 320 -19.61 -5.52 4.27
C GLU A 320 -19.69 -6.35 3.00
N LYS A 321 -18.96 -7.47 2.98
CA LYS A 321 -18.81 -8.43 1.89
C LYS A 321 -19.93 -8.31 0.86
N VAL A 322 -19.67 -7.57 -0.21
CA VAL A 322 -20.39 -7.67 -1.48
C VAL A 322 -19.77 -8.84 -2.27
N GLU A 323 -19.43 -9.93 -1.59
CA GLU A 323 -19.08 -11.23 -2.16
C GLU A 323 -20.38 -11.99 -2.39
N GLU A 324 -21.21 -11.54 -3.35
CA GLU A 324 -22.24 -12.36 -4.04
C GLU A 324 -23.15 -11.59 -5.02
N VAL A 325 -22.79 -10.40 -5.51
CA VAL A 325 -23.48 -9.84 -6.70
C VAL A 325 -22.86 -10.38 -7.98
N GLY A 326 -23.03 -11.71 -8.13
CA GLY A 326 -23.18 -12.31 -9.43
C GLY A 326 -24.32 -11.62 -10.18
N TRP A 327 -24.24 -11.68 -11.51
CA TRP A 327 -25.15 -11.09 -12.48
C TRP A 327 -26.65 -11.46 -12.33
N GLU A 328 -27.03 -12.21 -11.31
CA GLU A 328 -28.41 -12.65 -11.03
C GLU A 328 -29.23 -11.64 -10.20
N SER A 329 -28.58 -10.71 -9.46
CA SER A 329 -29.31 -9.75 -8.60
C SER A 329 -30.06 -8.63 -9.37
N PHE A 330 -29.79 -8.46 -10.67
CA PHE A 330 -30.54 -7.52 -11.51
C PHE A 330 -32.00 -7.93 -11.78
N VAL A 331 -32.38 -9.18 -11.50
CA VAL A 331 -33.76 -9.65 -11.76
C VAL A 331 -34.69 -9.43 -10.56
N SER A 332 -34.16 -9.27 -9.33
CA SER A 332 -35.00 -9.25 -8.13
C SER A 332 -35.42 -7.84 -7.65
N LEU A 333 -34.79 -6.77 -8.13
CA LEU A 333 -35.22 -5.39 -7.83
C LEU A 333 -36.47 -4.95 -8.65
N GLY A 334 -36.82 -5.71 -9.70
CA GLY A 334 -38.04 -5.52 -10.49
C GLY A 334 -39.31 -6.09 -9.84
N ALA A 335 -39.19 -6.87 -8.77
CA ALA A 335 -40.31 -7.58 -8.14
C ALA A 335 -40.80 -6.96 -6.81
N MET A 336 -40.12 -5.94 -6.26
CA MET A 336 -40.48 -5.31 -4.98
C MET A 336 -41.17 -3.94 -5.11
N LEU A 337 -41.61 -3.55 -6.31
CA LEU A 337 -42.43 -2.35 -6.53
C LEU A 337 -43.90 -2.65 -6.91
N ASN A 338 -44.43 -3.77 -6.43
CA ASN A 338 -45.86 -4.00 -6.46
C ASN A 338 -46.27 -4.89 -5.29
N GLU A 339 -46.63 -4.29 -4.16
CA GLU A 339 -47.93 -4.55 -3.54
C GLU A 339 -48.22 -3.59 -2.38
N LYS A 340 -49.51 -3.33 -2.23
CA LYS A 340 -50.15 -2.28 -1.45
C LYS A 340 -50.51 -2.79 -0.05
N LYS A 341 -50.60 -1.83 0.90
CA LYS A 341 -51.49 -1.80 2.09
C LYS A 341 -51.16 -2.86 3.18
N THR A 342 -51.18 -2.59 4.49
CA THR A 342 -52.10 -1.76 5.28
C THR A 342 -51.58 -1.57 6.71
N THR A 343 -51.89 -0.39 7.24
CA THR A 343 -51.98 0.15 8.62
C THR A 343 -51.78 -0.69 9.90
N ALA A 344 -51.17 0.02 10.86
CA ALA A 344 -51.11 -0.12 12.31
C ALA A 344 -52.37 -0.63 13.04
N GLN A 345 -52.19 -1.57 13.96
CA GLN A 345 -52.78 -1.62 15.31
C GLN A 345 -52.23 -2.87 16.01
N GLU A 346 -51.73 -2.68 17.25
CA GLU A 346 -51.39 -3.67 18.30
C GLU A 346 -50.02 -3.36 18.94
N ALA A 347 -49.99 -2.24 19.67
CA ALA A 347 -49.42 -2.23 21.02
C ALA A 347 -50.34 -3.12 21.89
N GLU A 348 -49.94 -3.79 22.95
CA GLU A 348 -49.30 -3.30 24.18
C GLU A 348 -49.31 -4.49 25.18
N GLU A 349 -48.54 -4.39 26.26
CA GLU A 349 -48.60 -5.14 27.54
C GLU A 349 -47.43 -6.09 27.87
N ASP A 350 -46.90 -5.83 29.08
CA ASP A 350 -46.02 -6.61 29.95
C ASP A 350 -44.49 -6.48 29.77
N PHE A 351 -43.89 -5.49 30.45
CA PHE A 351 -43.14 -5.74 31.71
C PHE A 351 -42.52 -4.43 32.28
N GLU A 352 -42.97 -4.00 33.46
CA GLU A 352 -42.30 -3.04 34.34
C GLU A 352 -41.60 -3.80 35.48
N ASP A 353 -40.33 -3.47 35.75
CA ASP A 353 -39.69 -3.31 37.08
C ASP A 353 -38.16 -3.11 36.90
N PHE A 354 -37.68 -1.88 37.08
CA PHE A 354 -36.88 -1.38 38.24
C PHE A 354 -35.36 -1.61 38.08
N GLU A 355 -34.61 -0.64 37.56
CA GLU A 355 -33.94 0.52 38.23
C GLU A 355 -32.46 0.27 38.59
N ASP A 356 -31.65 1.28 38.29
CA ASP A 356 -30.32 1.63 38.83
C ASP A 356 -29.05 0.88 38.36
N PHE A 357 -28.49 1.31 37.22
CA PHE A 357 -27.13 1.89 37.09
C PHE A 357 -26.78 2.07 35.60
N GLU A 358 -26.77 3.31 35.10
CA GLU A 358 -25.99 3.85 33.96
C GLU A 358 -26.69 5.08 33.35
N GLU A 359 -26.85 6.14 34.12
CA GLU A 359 -26.90 7.49 33.55
C GLU A 359 -25.46 8.00 33.50
N ASP A 360 -24.83 7.98 32.31
CA ASP A 360 -24.07 9.11 31.72
C ASP A 360 -23.38 8.74 30.38
N LEU A 361 -24.12 8.21 29.39
CA LEU A 361 -23.61 8.00 28.02
C LEU A 361 -24.48 8.62 26.92
N SER A 362 -25.51 9.39 27.28
CA SER A 362 -26.45 10.00 26.33
C SER A 362 -26.03 11.39 25.81
N ASP A 363 -24.88 11.91 26.23
CA ASP A 363 -24.37 13.22 25.78
C ASP A 363 -23.41 13.15 24.55
N PHE A 364 -23.26 11.99 23.90
CA PHE A 364 -22.57 11.87 22.61
C PHE A 364 -23.58 11.77 21.45
N PRO A 365 -23.85 12.85 20.70
CA PRO A 365 -24.64 12.78 19.49
C PRO A 365 -23.74 12.38 18.33
N VAL A 366 -23.52 11.10 18.09
CA VAL A 366 -22.74 10.72 16.90
C VAL A 366 -23.19 9.38 16.30
N GLU A 367 -24.42 9.32 15.79
CA GLU A 367 -24.58 8.76 14.44
C GLU A 367 -23.84 9.72 13.48
N ALA A 368 -22.51 9.64 13.46
CA ALA A 368 -21.75 10.19 12.34
C ALA A 368 -22.13 9.31 11.15
N THR A 369 -23.14 9.76 10.42
CA THR A 369 -23.14 9.59 8.98
C THR A 369 -21.71 9.85 8.52
N ILE A 370 -21.01 8.78 8.12
CA ILE A 370 -19.69 8.90 7.49
C ILE A 370 -19.97 9.81 6.29
N SER A 371 -19.59 11.08 6.41
CA SER A 371 -19.72 11.99 5.28
C SER A 371 -18.93 11.34 4.15
N GLU A 372 -19.48 11.30 2.95
CA GLU A 372 -18.83 10.75 1.76
C GLU A 372 -17.41 11.33 1.54
N HIS A 373 -17.15 12.49 2.15
CA HIS A 373 -15.86 13.15 2.28
C HIS A 373 -14.78 12.32 3.02
N GLN A 374 -15.11 11.26 3.75
CA GLN A 374 -14.20 10.40 4.51
C GLN A 374 -13.96 9.01 3.90
N VAL A 375 -14.65 8.64 2.81
CA VAL A 375 -14.44 7.34 2.14
C VAL A 375 -13.16 7.39 1.29
N LEU A 376 -12.28 6.42 1.51
CA LEU A 376 -11.06 6.25 0.71
C LEU A 376 -11.42 5.97 -0.75
N PRO A 377 -10.70 6.56 -1.72
CA PRO A 377 -11.06 6.40 -3.12
C PRO A 377 -10.78 4.97 -3.58
N THR A 378 -11.71 4.37 -4.32
CA THR A 378 -11.45 3.11 -5.02
C THR A 378 -10.29 3.25 -6.02
N LEU A 379 -9.50 2.18 -6.14
CA LEU A 379 -8.42 2.06 -7.14
C LEU A 379 -8.93 1.51 -8.48
N VAL A 380 -10.21 1.15 -8.57
CA VAL A 380 -10.82 0.71 -9.82
C VAL A 380 -10.67 1.82 -10.87
N TRP A 381 -10.15 1.43 -12.03
CA TRP A 381 -9.83 2.31 -13.15
C TRP A 381 -8.83 3.42 -12.86
N ALA A 382 -7.99 3.30 -11.83
CA ALA A 382 -6.99 4.33 -11.49
C ALA A 382 -6.15 4.75 -12.72
N GLY A 383 -5.71 3.80 -13.53
CA GLY A 383 -4.95 4.06 -14.76
C GLY A 383 -5.70 4.81 -15.86
N GLU A 384 -6.98 4.49 -16.06
CA GLU A 384 -7.87 5.18 -17.02
C GLU A 384 -8.26 6.58 -16.54
N LYS A 385 -8.44 6.72 -15.23
CA LYS A 385 -8.94 7.93 -14.58
C LYS A 385 -7.86 8.98 -14.44
N LEU A 386 -6.70 8.58 -13.94
CA LEU A 386 -5.68 9.50 -13.44
C LEU A 386 -4.58 9.70 -14.48
N ARG A 387 -4.10 10.94 -14.54
CA ARG A 387 -2.92 11.31 -15.32
C ARG A 387 -1.68 10.63 -14.73
N ALA A 388 -0.80 10.12 -15.59
CA ALA A 388 0.40 9.39 -15.20
C ALA A 388 1.39 10.26 -14.41
N ASP A 389 1.67 11.47 -14.90
CA ASP A 389 2.43 12.52 -14.21
C ASP A 389 1.92 12.76 -12.79
N TRP A 390 0.61 12.92 -12.63
CA TRP A 390 0.00 13.12 -11.33
C TRP A 390 0.06 11.88 -10.42
N MET A 391 -0.14 10.67 -10.96
CA MET A 391 0.01 9.43 -10.20
C MET A 391 1.44 9.23 -9.71
N GLU A 392 2.44 9.57 -10.53
CA GLU A 392 3.85 9.49 -10.16
C GLU A 392 4.16 10.43 -9.00
N GLU A 393 3.70 11.69 -9.04
CA GLU A 393 3.84 12.64 -7.93
C GLU A 393 3.14 12.16 -6.66
N LEU A 394 1.92 11.63 -6.79
CA LEU A 394 1.17 11.06 -5.67
C LEU A 394 1.93 9.88 -5.03
N LEU A 395 2.32 8.89 -5.82
CA LEU A 395 3.01 7.69 -5.33
C LEU A 395 4.42 8.00 -4.83
N ASN A 396 5.08 9.03 -5.35
CA ASN A 396 6.36 9.48 -4.84
C ASN A 396 6.23 10.33 -3.57
N GLY A 397 5.01 10.76 -3.20
CA GLY A 397 4.79 11.68 -2.08
C GLY A 397 5.39 13.06 -2.34
N SER A 398 5.36 13.52 -3.59
CA SER A 398 5.85 14.85 -4.00
C SER A 398 4.72 15.76 -4.49
N LEU A 399 3.47 15.38 -4.23
CA LEU A 399 2.31 16.21 -4.58
C LEU A 399 2.23 17.42 -3.63
N ASP A 400 2.27 18.63 -4.18
CA ASP A 400 2.37 19.88 -3.40
C ASP A 400 1.15 20.18 -2.54
N ARG A 401 -0.04 19.68 -2.93
CA ARG A 401 -1.30 19.91 -2.22
C ARG A 401 -2.13 18.64 -2.11
N LYS A 402 -2.84 18.50 -0.99
CA LYS A 402 -3.80 17.43 -0.77
C LYS A 402 -5.01 17.61 -1.68
N THR A 403 -5.44 16.54 -2.35
CA THR A 403 -6.64 16.62 -3.23
C THR A 403 -7.95 16.78 -2.45
N ARG A 404 -7.98 16.30 -1.21
CA ARG A 404 -9.14 16.34 -0.30
C ARG A 404 -8.70 16.95 1.03
N ASP A 405 -8.72 18.27 1.12
CA ASP A 405 -8.18 19.01 2.27
C ASP A 405 -8.78 18.59 3.62
N LEU A 406 -10.06 18.20 3.63
CA LEU A 406 -10.80 17.82 4.84
C LEU A 406 -10.66 16.34 5.22
N MET A 407 -10.05 15.51 4.37
CA MET A 407 -9.79 14.11 4.72
C MET A 407 -8.59 14.08 5.68
N PRO A 408 -8.67 13.47 6.87
CA PRO A 408 -7.52 13.38 7.77
C PRO A 408 -6.47 12.40 7.25
N THR A 409 -6.91 11.26 6.69
CA THR A 409 -6.05 10.21 6.12
C THR A 409 -5.16 10.73 4.99
N ARG A 410 -3.88 10.34 4.99
CA ARG A 410 -2.91 10.65 3.93
C ARG A 410 -2.74 9.43 3.03
N MET A 411 -2.59 9.68 1.71
CA MET A 411 -2.07 8.64 0.81
C MET A 411 -0.56 8.54 1.07
N PRO A 412 -0.04 7.38 1.50
CA PRO A 412 1.38 7.26 1.81
C PRO A 412 2.21 7.12 0.51
N ALA A 413 3.50 7.42 0.60
CA ALA A 413 4.44 7.38 -0.51
C ALA A 413 5.11 6.00 -0.64
N PHE A 414 5.26 5.57 -1.90
CA PHE A 414 5.85 4.34 -2.38
C PHE A 414 6.99 4.64 -3.37
N ARG A 415 7.99 5.40 -2.91
CA ARG A 415 9.00 6.07 -3.75
C ARG A 415 9.75 5.13 -4.71
N SER A 416 10.19 3.97 -4.22
CA SER A 416 10.96 2.99 -5.00
C SER A 416 10.20 2.40 -6.18
N ILE A 417 8.88 2.41 -6.13
CA ILE A 417 8.03 1.77 -7.15
C ILE A 417 7.14 2.76 -7.91
N ALA A 418 7.14 4.05 -7.55
CA ALA A 418 6.21 5.05 -8.07
C ALA A 418 6.15 5.07 -9.62
N VAL A 419 7.32 5.15 -10.27
CA VAL A 419 7.42 5.18 -11.74
C VAL A 419 6.91 3.89 -12.39
N PRO A 420 7.45 2.69 -12.08
CA PRO A 420 6.98 1.45 -12.72
C PRO A 420 5.52 1.13 -12.37
N MET A 421 5.04 1.48 -11.18
CA MET A 421 3.64 1.33 -10.77
C MET A 421 2.71 2.20 -11.62
N THR A 422 3.01 3.49 -11.76
CA THR A 422 2.25 4.44 -12.59
C THR A 422 2.15 3.98 -14.05
N ARG A 423 3.26 3.50 -14.62
CA ARG A 423 3.29 2.95 -15.98
C ARG A 423 2.39 1.72 -16.08
N GLY A 424 2.49 0.81 -15.11
CA GLY A 424 1.68 -0.40 -15.08
C GLY A 424 0.19 -0.15 -14.97
N LEU A 425 -0.22 0.76 -14.07
CA LEU A 425 -1.62 1.18 -13.94
C LEU A 425 -2.16 1.76 -15.25
N SER A 426 -1.39 2.61 -15.93
CA SER A 426 -1.80 3.18 -17.21
C SER A 426 -1.90 2.10 -18.30
N GLN A 427 -0.90 1.24 -18.42
CA GLN A 427 -0.85 0.20 -19.45
C GLN A 427 -1.88 -0.91 -19.24
N SER A 428 -2.31 -1.20 -18.00
CA SER A 428 -3.40 -2.14 -17.74
C SER A 428 -4.74 -1.69 -18.35
N HIS A 429 -4.86 -0.41 -18.70
CA HIS A 429 -6.00 0.18 -19.40
C HIS A 429 -5.71 0.51 -20.87
N GLY A 430 -4.58 0.05 -21.41
CA GLY A 430 -4.18 0.32 -22.81
C GLY A 430 -3.77 1.78 -23.07
N LEU A 431 -3.43 2.53 -22.02
CA LEU A 431 -3.05 3.94 -22.11
C LEU A 431 -1.52 4.12 -22.16
N PRO A 432 -1.05 5.24 -22.75
CA PRO A 432 0.38 5.54 -22.80
C PRO A 432 0.97 5.80 -21.42
N GLU A 433 2.27 5.53 -21.30
CA GLU A 433 3.06 5.73 -20.06
C GLU A 433 3.02 7.18 -19.58
N ALA A 434 3.06 8.14 -20.50
CA ALA A 434 2.98 9.56 -20.19
C ALA A 434 1.62 10.11 -20.64
N SER A 435 1.01 10.94 -19.80
CA SER A 435 -0.18 11.70 -20.20
C SER A 435 0.17 12.70 -21.30
N PRO A 436 -0.73 12.95 -22.27
CA PRO A 436 -0.60 14.09 -23.16
C PRO A 436 -0.49 15.39 -22.38
N ARG A 437 0.31 16.34 -22.88
CA ARG A 437 0.32 17.71 -22.34
C ARG A 437 -1.07 18.33 -22.47
N LEU A 438 -1.45 19.13 -21.48
CA LEU A 438 -2.66 19.93 -21.57
C LEU A 438 -2.54 20.90 -22.75
N SER A 439 -3.64 21.06 -23.47
CA SER A 439 -3.74 22.01 -24.58
C SER A 439 -3.89 23.43 -24.03
N GLU A 440 -3.50 24.44 -24.82
CA GLU A 440 -3.84 25.83 -24.49
C GLU A 440 -5.37 26.01 -24.51
N PRO A 441 -5.95 26.71 -23.52
CA PRO A 441 -7.38 27.00 -23.52
C PRO A 441 -7.78 27.87 -24.70
N ASP A 442 -8.91 27.55 -25.33
CA ASP A 442 -9.62 28.50 -26.18
C ASP A 442 -10.30 29.54 -25.28
N PRO A 443 -9.90 30.83 -25.34
CA PRO A 443 -10.42 31.86 -24.45
C PRO A 443 -11.93 32.06 -24.55
N SER A 444 -12.51 31.84 -25.75
CA SER A 444 -13.96 32.00 -25.96
C SER A 444 -14.74 30.87 -25.30
N LEU A 445 -14.20 29.64 -25.35
CA LEU A 445 -14.79 28.50 -24.67
C LEU A 445 -14.57 28.57 -23.15
N ALA A 446 -13.42 29.08 -22.72
CA ALA A 446 -13.12 29.26 -21.30
C ALA A 446 -14.09 30.23 -20.61
N GLU A 447 -14.44 31.35 -21.26
CA GLU A 447 -15.43 32.29 -20.69
C GLU A 447 -16.82 31.65 -20.58
N ILE A 448 -17.24 30.88 -21.59
CA ILE A 448 -18.52 30.13 -21.53
C ILE A 448 -18.47 29.04 -20.45
N GLY A 449 -17.35 28.32 -20.34
CA GLY A 449 -17.14 27.28 -19.33
C GLY A 449 -17.19 27.84 -17.91
N LYS A 450 -16.66 29.05 -17.72
CA LYS A 450 -16.72 29.79 -16.46
C LYS A 450 -18.16 30.07 -16.05
N GLU A 451 -18.99 30.60 -16.95
CA GLU A 451 -20.42 30.83 -16.69
C GLU A 451 -21.15 29.52 -16.38
N LEU A 452 -20.87 28.44 -17.14
CA LEU A 452 -21.45 27.11 -16.89
C LEU A 452 -21.13 26.57 -15.50
N VAL A 453 -19.92 26.84 -14.99
CA VAL A 453 -19.43 26.33 -13.71
C VAL A 453 -19.87 27.19 -12.52
N LEU A 454 -19.87 28.51 -12.67
CA LEU A 454 -20.02 29.46 -11.55
C LEU A 454 -21.44 29.97 -11.33
N ASP A 455 -22.27 30.07 -12.38
CA ASP A 455 -23.49 30.86 -12.32
C ASP A 455 -24.71 30.10 -12.86
N PRO A 456 -25.89 30.18 -12.21
CA PRO A 456 -27.17 29.83 -12.84
C PRO A 456 -27.43 30.77 -14.04
N PRO A 457 -27.96 30.29 -15.19
CA PRO A 457 -28.59 29.00 -15.42
C PRO A 457 -27.64 27.88 -15.90
N GLY A 458 -26.33 28.00 -15.62
CA GLY A 458 -25.34 26.95 -15.87
C GLY A 458 -25.52 25.70 -15.01
N LEU A 459 -24.54 24.80 -15.06
CA LEU A 459 -24.55 23.55 -14.28
C LEU A 459 -24.24 23.76 -12.79
N ASN A 460 -23.80 24.96 -12.41
CA ASN A 460 -23.61 25.39 -11.02
C ASN A 460 -22.71 24.45 -10.20
N CYS A 461 -21.59 24.02 -10.78
CA CYS A 461 -20.65 23.11 -10.14
C CYS A 461 -20.05 23.69 -8.84
N ILE A 462 -19.95 25.03 -8.74
CA ILE A 462 -19.50 25.73 -7.53
C ILE A 462 -20.41 25.51 -6.31
N ALA A 463 -21.63 25.00 -6.52
CA ALA A 463 -22.50 24.64 -5.41
C ALA A 463 -21.84 23.63 -4.45
N CYS A 464 -21.08 22.67 -5.01
CA CYS A 464 -20.46 21.58 -4.26
C CYS A 464 -18.92 21.56 -4.36
N HIS A 465 -18.33 22.23 -5.34
CA HIS A 465 -16.89 22.21 -5.55
C HIS A 465 -16.25 23.59 -5.31
N PRO A 466 -15.13 23.67 -4.57
CA PRO A 466 -14.29 24.86 -4.55
C PRO A 466 -13.51 24.97 -5.87
N ILE A 467 -13.07 26.18 -6.20
CA ILE A 467 -12.33 26.48 -7.42
C ILE A 467 -11.25 27.52 -7.09
N GLY A 468 -9.98 27.11 -7.12
CA GLY A 468 -8.89 27.92 -6.58
C GLY A 468 -9.16 28.29 -5.12
N ASP A 469 -8.97 29.56 -4.79
CA ASP A 469 -9.28 30.09 -3.45
C ASP A 469 -10.78 30.32 -3.20
N ARG A 470 -11.65 30.11 -4.20
CA ARG A 470 -13.09 30.32 -4.05
C ARG A 470 -13.73 29.09 -3.41
N PRO A 471 -14.32 29.21 -2.20
CA PRO A 471 -14.96 28.08 -1.53
C PRO A 471 -16.23 27.64 -2.27
N ALA A 472 -16.61 26.37 -2.09
CA ALA A 472 -17.91 25.87 -2.52
C ALA A 472 -19.04 26.65 -1.84
N ALA A 473 -20.15 26.88 -2.55
CA ALA A 473 -21.29 27.62 -2.00
C ALA A 473 -21.96 26.87 -0.83
N SER A 474 -21.85 25.55 -0.77
CA SER A 474 -22.26 24.71 0.37
C SER A 474 -21.41 24.90 1.63
N GLY A 475 -20.29 25.61 1.56
CA GLY A 475 -19.29 25.68 2.61
C GLY A 475 -18.53 24.35 2.80
N ASN A 476 -17.70 24.29 3.84
CA ASN A 476 -16.75 23.18 4.05
C ASN A 476 -17.41 21.81 4.23
N GLN A 477 -18.58 21.72 4.88
CA GLN A 477 -19.20 20.43 5.21
C GLN A 477 -19.83 19.68 4.01
N GLY A 478 -19.98 20.35 2.86
CA GLY A 478 -20.42 19.72 1.59
C GLY A 478 -19.42 19.91 0.44
N SER A 479 -18.23 20.42 0.74
CA SER A 479 -17.22 20.74 -0.26
C SER A 479 -16.52 19.46 -0.74
N SER A 480 -16.66 19.16 -2.03
CA SER A 480 -15.93 18.11 -2.71
C SER A 480 -14.52 18.58 -3.12
N ILE A 481 -13.86 17.84 -4.01
CA ILE A 481 -12.53 18.16 -4.54
C ILE A 481 -12.50 19.54 -5.20
N ASN A 482 -11.39 20.26 -5.05
CA ASN A 482 -11.17 21.52 -5.77
C ASN A 482 -11.03 21.24 -7.28
N LEU A 483 -11.81 21.94 -8.11
CA LEU A 483 -11.83 21.70 -9.55
C LEU A 483 -10.62 22.28 -10.28
N GLU A 484 -9.86 23.19 -9.67
CA GLU A 484 -8.57 23.67 -10.18
C GLU A 484 -7.64 22.49 -10.50
N PHE A 485 -7.60 21.47 -9.64
CA PHE A 485 -6.75 20.30 -9.86
C PHE A 485 -7.28 19.33 -10.92
N ALA A 486 -8.51 19.48 -11.39
CA ALA A 486 -9.15 18.47 -12.23
C ALA A 486 -8.39 18.20 -13.54
N PRO A 487 -7.87 19.19 -14.28
CA PRO A 487 -7.15 18.93 -15.51
C PRO A 487 -5.76 18.32 -15.31
N HIS A 488 -5.09 18.65 -14.19
CA HIS A 488 -3.79 18.12 -13.83
C HIS A 488 -3.89 16.70 -13.25
N ARG A 489 -5.04 16.35 -12.69
CA ARG A 489 -5.30 15.04 -12.07
C ARG A 489 -5.98 14.04 -13.01
N LEU A 490 -7.02 14.45 -13.74
CA LEU A 490 -7.88 13.55 -14.51
C LEU A 490 -7.47 13.52 -15.98
N ARG A 491 -7.57 12.34 -16.60
CA ARG A 491 -7.47 12.24 -18.06
C ARG A 491 -8.73 12.83 -18.69
N ARG A 492 -8.57 13.64 -19.74
CA ARG A 492 -9.69 14.28 -20.46
C ARG A 492 -10.80 13.28 -20.85
N PRO A 493 -10.52 12.10 -21.46
CA PRO A 493 -11.56 11.14 -21.78
C PRO A 493 -12.37 10.68 -20.56
N PHE A 494 -11.69 10.41 -19.44
CA PHE A 494 -12.37 10.04 -18.20
C PHE A 494 -13.23 11.19 -17.65
N PHE A 495 -12.71 12.43 -17.67
CA PHE A 495 -13.46 13.61 -17.25
C PHE A 495 -14.77 13.78 -18.05
N GLU A 496 -14.71 13.58 -19.38
CA GLU A 496 -15.90 13.63 -20.23
C GLU A 496 -16.93 12.55 -19.86
N LEU A 497 -16.47 11.33 -19.55
CA LEU A 497 -17.35 10.25 -19.10
C LEU A 497 -17.95 10.52 -17.72
N LEU A 498 -17.14 11.05 -16.79
CA LEU A 498 -17.56 11.39 -15.44
C LEU A 498 -18.68 12.43 -15.47
N LEU A 499 -18.51 13.54 -16.19
CA LEU A 499 -19.54 14.59 -16.28
C LEU A 499 -20.83 14.12 -16.95
N ARG A 500 -20.76 13.15 -17.86
CA ARG A 500 -21.95 12.59 -18.49
C ARG A 500 -22.82 11.86 -17.47
N ASN A 501 -22.24 10.95 -16.69
CA ASN A 501 -22.98 10.17 -15.72
C ASN A 501 -22.06 9.70 -14.56
N PRO A 502 -21.96 10.50 -13.47
CA PRO A 502 -21.13 10.16 -12.33
C PRO A 502 -21.52 8.86 -11.62
N GLN A 503 -22.81 8.52 -11.64
CA GLN A 503 -23.35 7.31 -11.00
C GLN A 503 -22.74 6.01 -11.57
N ARG A 504 -22.21 6.04 -12.80
CA ARG A 504 -21.53 4.89 -13.41
C ARG A 504 -20.20 4.57 -12.75
N PHE A 505 -19.57 5.56 -12.12
CA PHE A 505 -18.25 5.41 -11.50
C PHE A 505 -18.35 5.29 -9.98
N GLN A 506 -19.36 5.92 -9.38
CA GLN A 506 -19.61 5.85 -7.96
C GLN A 506 -21.13 5.79 -7.74
N SER A 507 -21.62 4.61 -7.39
CA SER A 507 -23.03 4.41 -7.04
C SER A 507 -23.40 5.29 -5.84
N GLY A 508 -24.52 6.01 -5.93
CA GLY A 508 -24.96 6.90 -4.86
C GLY A 508 -24.23 8.24 -4.82
N SER A 509 -23.43 8.57 -5.84
CA SER A 509 -22.74 9.86 -5.93
C SER A 509 -23.72 11.04 -5.78
N PRO A 510 -23.37 12.13 -5.07
CA PRO A 510 -24.19 13.32 -4.93
C PRO A 510 -24.09 14.19 -6.18
N MET A 511 -23.06 13.97 -7.01
CA MET A 511 -22.89 14.63 -8.29
C MET A 511 -24.01 14.19 -9.25
N PRO A 512 -24.84 15.13 -9.76
CA PRO A 512 -25.98 14.78 -10.59
C PRO A 512 -25.54 14.35 -11.99
N GLN A 513 -26.43 13.67 -12.70
CA GLN A 513 -26.24 13.43 -14.12
C GLN A 513 -26.43 14.74 -14.89
N PHE A 514 -25.34 15.31 -15.42
CA PHE A 514 -25.40 16.58 -16.16
C PHE A 514 -25.82 16.42 -17.62
N ILE A 515 -25.48 15.30 -18.24
CA ILE A 515 -25.83 15.01 -19.65
C ILE A 515 -26.78 13.81 -19.70
N TYR A 516 -27.98 14.04 -20.21
CA TYR A 516 -29.01 13.01 -20.39
C TYR A 516 -28.67 12.07 -21.57
N GLU A 517 -29.38 10.95 -21.69
CA GLU A 517 -29.12 9.92 -22.72
C GLU A 517 -29.22 10.45 -24.16
N ASN A 518 -30.03 11.49 -24.38
CA ASN A 518 -30.16 12.16 -25.67
C ASN A 518 -29.01 13.13 -25.99
N GLY A 519 -28.00 13.24 -25.11
CA GLY A 519 -26.85 14.14 -25.26
C GLY A 519 -27.12 15.59 -24.85
N GLN A 520 -28.30 15.89 -24.30
CA GLN A 520 -28.68 17.24 -23.84
C GLN A 520 -28.43 17.44 -22.34
N SER A 521 -28.37 18.69 -21.89
CA SER A 521 -28.30 19.05 -20.46
C SER A 521 -29.43 19.98 -20.02
N ALA A 522 -29.53 20.23 -18.72
CA ALA A 522 -30.44 21.24 -18.16
C ALA A 522 -30.06 22.69 -18.54
N ALA A 523 -28.79 22.94 -18.88
CA ALA A 523 -28.26 24.27 -19.20
C ALA A 523 -28.58 24.68 -20.65
N GLN A 524 -29.86 24.74 -21.00
CA GLN A 524 -30.36 24.95 -22.37
C GLN A 524 -29.91 26.27 -23.01
N SER A 525 -29.61 27.29 -22.19
CA SER A 525 -29.10 28.59 -22.65
C SER A 525 -27.69 28.51 -23.27
N PHE A 526 -26.97 27.40 -23.05
CA PHE A 526 -25.61 27.21 -23.52
C PHE A 526 -25.59 26.12 -24.60
N PHE A 527 -25.15 26.48 -25.80
CA PHE A 527 -25.06 25.58 -26.96
C PHE A 527 -26.36 24.81 -27.26
N GLU A 528 -27.53 25.42 -27.03
CA GLU A 528 -28.84 24.78 -27.22
C GLU A 528 -28.95 23.44 -26.46
N GLY A 529 -28.33 23.38 -25.26
CA GLY A 529 -28.29 22.18 -24.42
C GLY A 529 -27.30 21.11 -24.86
N ASP A 530 -26.48 21.30 -25.90
CA ASP A 530 -25.49 20.31 -26.37
C ASP A 530 -24.43 20.01 -25.30
N GLY A 531 -24.60 18.88 -24.61
CA GLY A 531 -23.76 18.48 -23.48
C GLY A 531 -22.29 18.27 -23.85
N ARG A 532 -21.99 17.88 -25.09
CA ARG A 532 -20.60 17.67 -25.51
C ARG A 532 -19.87 19.01 -25.61
N LYS A 533 -20.50 20.02 -26.21
CA LYS A 533 -19.92 21.38 -26.31
C LYS A 533 -19.81 22.04 -24.95
N GLN A 534 -20.77 21.79 -24.05
CA GLN A 534 -20.70 22.30 -22.68
C GLN A 534 -19.54 21.68 -21.90
N ILE A 535 -19.34 20.36 -21.96
CA ILE A 535 -18.17 19.71 -21.34
C ILE A 535 -16.86 20.25 -21.91
N GLU A 536 -16.79 20.50 -23.22
CA GLU A 536 -15.63 21.09 -23.86
C GLU A 536 -15.36 22.53 -23.39
N ALA A 537 -16.39 23.36 -23.23
CA ALA A 537 -16.27 24.68 -22.65
C ALA A 537 -15.79 24.64 -21.19
N ILE A 538 -16.37 23.75 -20.37
CA ILE A 538 -15.94 23.54 -18.98
C ILE A 538 -14.48 23.11 -18.91
N TRP A 539 -14.03 22.18 -19.75
CA TRP A 539 -12.64 21.75 -19.77
C TRP A 539 -11.68 22.91 -20.14
N ASN A 540 -12.04 23.75 -21.12
CA ASN A 540 -11.27 24.95 -21.47
C ASN A 540 -11.21 25.97 -20.34
N TYR A 541 -12.29 26.11 -19.56
CA TYR A 541 -12.25 26.93 -18.35
C TYR A 541 -11.29 26.35 -17.32
N LEU A 542 -11.41 25.05 -17.00
CA LEU A 542 -10.58 24.43 -15.95
C LEU A 542 -9.09 24.47 -16.28
N ILE A 543 -8.67 24.23 -17.53
CA ILE A 543 -7.26 24.36 -17.93
C ILE A 543 -6.77 25.82 -18.02
N SER A 544 -7.69 26.80 -17.99
CA SER A 544 -7.33 28.22 -17.96
C SER A 544 -7.11 28.77 -16.56
N ILE A 545 -7.45 27.99 -15.53
CA ILE A 545 -7.16 28.31 -14.14
C ILE A 545 -5.66 28.02 -13.94
N GLU A 546 -4.88 29.05 -13.65
CA GLU A 546 -3.45 28.89 -13.32
C GLU A 546 -3.31 28.43 -11.87
N ASP A 547 -2.38 27.48 -11.62
CA ASP A 547 -2.01 26.96 -10.29
C ASP A 547 -1.41 28.03 -9.35
#